data_AF-A0A926P9U6-F1
#
_entry.id   AF-A0A926P9U6-F1
#
_cell.length_a   1.000
_cell.length_b   1.000
_cell.length_c   1.000
_cell.angle_alpha   90.00
_cell.angle_beta   90.00
_cell.angle_gamma   90.00
#
_symmetry.space_group_name_H-M   'P 1'
#
loop_
_entity.id
_entity.type
_entity.pdbx_description
1 polymer ?
#
loop_
_entity_poly.entity_id
_entity_poly.type
_entity_poly.pdbx_seq_one_letter_code
_entity_poly.pdbx_strand_id
1 'polypeptide(L)' 'MSVEDRAEAIAKNIEGKIQEVASEITGDPKDKVEGQAKQDEAAAIHAREDIKDKAKEIIDKA' A
#
# COMPACT_ATOMS: atom_id res chain seq x y z
N MET A 1 -33.93 0.53 17.99
CA MET A 1 -32.52 0.85 17.70
C MET A 1 -32.19 2.17 18.39
N SER A 2 -31.15 2.16 19.21
CA SER A 2 -30.58 3.36 19.85
C SER A 2 -29.93 4.28 18.81
N VAL A 3 -29.59 5.50 19.20
CA VAL A 3 -28.79 6.43 18.39
C VAL A 3 -27.40 5.85 18.12
N GLU A 4 -26.86 5.11 19.07
CA GLU A 4 -25.59 4.38 18.93
C GLU A 4 -25.67 3.31 17.83
N ASP A 5 -26.75 2.53 17.77
CA ASP A 5 -26.94 1.54 16.69
C ASP A 5 -26.97 2.20 15.30
N ARG A 6 -27.55 3.41 15.20
CA ARG A 6 -27.55 4.17 13.95
C ARG A 6 -26.17 4.69 13.58
N ALA A 7 -25.40 5.17 14.56
CA ALA A 7 -24.04 5.62 14.32
C ALA A 7 -23.13 4.46 13.87
N GLU A 8 -23.26 3.29 14.50
CA GLU A 8 -22.52 2.09 14.13
C GLU A 8 -22.91 1.61 12.72
N ALA A 9 -24.20 1.65 12.37
CA ALA A 9 -24.67 1.30 11.03
C ALA A 9 -24.13 2.25 9.95
N ILE A 10 -24.03 3.55 10.24
CA ILE A 10 -23.45 4.54 9.31
C ILE A 10 -21.95 4.27 9.13
N ALA A 11 -21.23 4.01 10.23
CA ALA A 11 -19.81 3.68 10.17
C ALA A 11 -19.55 2.42 9.32
N LYS A 12 -20.32 1.34 9.56
CA LYS A 12 -20.25 0.10 8.77
C LYS A 12 -20.60 0.30 7.29
N ASN A 13 -21.54 1.19 6.98
CA ASN A 13 -21.89 1.49 5.59
C ASN A 13 -20.76 2.22 4.86
N ILE A 14 -20.07 3.15 5.53
CA ILE A 14 -18.90 3.83 4.98
C ILE A 14 -17.75 2.85 4.78
N GLU A 15 -17.48 2.00 5.77
CA GLU A 15 -16.43 0.97 5.69
C GLU A 15 -16.70 -0.02 4.55
N GLY A 16 -17.95 -0.50 4.42
CA GLY A 16 -18.37 -1.37 3.32
C GLY A 16 -18.19 -0.73 1.94
N LYS A 17 -18.50 0.56 1.79
CA LYS A 17 -18.25 1.30 0.53
C LYS A 17 -16.77 1.45 0.21
N ILE A 18 -15.93 1.68 1.21
CA ILE A 18 -14.48 1.74 1.03
C ILE A 18 -13.96 0.37 0.57
N GLN A 19 -14.45 -0.72 1.17
CA GLN A 19 -14.13 -2.09 0.76
C GLN A 19 -14.62 -2.38 -0.66
N GLU A 20 -15.83 -1.97 -1.03
CA GLU A 20 -16.40 -2.18 -2.37
C GLU A 20 -15.60 -1.45 -3.44
N VAL A 21 -15.25 -0.18 -3.22
CA VAL A 21 -14.40 0.60 -4.15
C VAL A 21 -12.99 0.01 -4.26
N ALA A 22 -12.44 -0.48 -3.15
CA ALA A 22 -11.15 -1.18 -3.20
C ALA A 22 -11.26 -2.49 -4.01
N SER A 23 -12.28 -3.32 -3.73
CA SER A 23 -12.54 -4.57 -4.45
C SER A 23 -12.81 -4.37 -5.94
N GLU A 24 -13.59 -3.37 -6.36
CA GLU A 24 -13.87 -3.14 -7.78
C GLU A 24 -12.63 -2.70 -8.56
N ILE A 25 -11.74 -1.93 -7.94
CA ILE A 25 -10.54 -1.40 -8.60
C ILE A 25 -9.41 -2.44 -8.65
N THR A 26 -9.25 -3.26 -7.61
CA THR A 26 -8.12 -4.21 -7.50
C THR A 26 -8.49 -5.68 -7.47
N GLY A 27 -9.78 -6.04 -7.46
CA GLY A 27 -10.28 -7.41 -7.37
C GLY A 27 -10.36 -7.94 -5.92
N ASP A 28 -9.42 -7.57 -5.05
CA ASP A 28 -9.45 -7.88 -3.62
C ASP A 28 -8.71 -6.78 -2.81
N PRO A 29 -9.27 -6.27 -1.70
CA PRO A 29 -8.65 -5.23 -0.88
C PRO A 29 -7.35 -5.71 -0.22
N LYS A 30 -7.20 -7.01 0.05
CA LYS A 30 -5.94 -7.56 0.56
C LYS A 30 -4.82 -7.46 -0.46
N ASP A 31 -5.12 -7.76 -1.73
CA ASP A 31 -4.15 -7.73 -2.81
C ASP A 31 -3.63 -6.32 -3.08
N LYS A 32 -4.46 -5.28 -2.86
CA LYS A 32 -4.03 -3.88 -2.97
C LYS A 32 -3.03 -3.48 -1.90
N VAL A 33 -3.32 -3.83 -0.65
CA VAL A 33 -2.44 -3.51 0.49
C VAL A 33 -1.13 -4.28 0.36
N GLU A 34 -1.21 -5.56 0.02
CA GLU A 34 -0.02 -6.39 -0.18
C GLU A 34 0.80 -5.93 -1.39
N GLY A 35 0.13 -5.49 -2.46
CA GLY A 35 0.76 -4.90 -3.63
C GLY A 35 1.50 -3.58 -3.32
N GLN A 36 0.87 -2.68 -2.56
CA GLN A 36 1.53 -1.44 -2.11
C GLN A 36 2.73 -1.72 -1.22
N ALA A 37 2.60 -2.63 -0.25
CA ALA A 37 3.72 -3.01 0.60
C ALA A 37 4.89 -3.59 -0.20
N LYS A 38 4.63 -4.44 -1.21
CA LYS A 38 5.65 -4.96 -2.13
C LYS A 38 6.30 -3.86 -2.97
N GLN A 39 5.54 -2.85 -3.40
CA GLN A 39 6.09 -1.71 -4.15
C GLN A 39 7.01 -0.85 -3.29
N ASP A 40 6.65 -0.59 -2.03
CA ASP A 40 7.48 0.17 -1.09
C ASP A 40 8.78 -0.59 -0.76
N GLU A 41 8.68 -1.91 -0.54
CA GLU A 41 9.86 -2.76 -0.34
C GLU A 41 10.78 -2.75 -1.57
N ALA A 42 10.21 -2.89 -2.77
CA ALA A 42 10.97 -2.84 -4.01
C ALA A 42 11.65 -1.48 -4.20
N ALA A 43 10.97 -0.37 -3.90
CA ALA A 43 11.54 0.97 -4.00
C ALA A 43 12.73 1.16 -3.04
N ALA A 44 12.62 0.64 -1.81
CA ALA A 44 13.71 0.69 -0.84
C ALA A 44 14.92 -0.15 -1.28
N ILE A 45 14.69 -1.34 -1.84
CA ILE A 45 15.75 -2.20 -2.40
C ILE A 45 16.45 -1.49 -3.56
N HIS A 46 15.70 -0.94 -4.52
CA HIS A 46 16.26 -0.21 -5.64
C HIS A 46 17.11 0.99 -5.18
N ALA A 47 16.61 1.79 -4.25
CA ALA A 47 17.37 2.92 -3.72
C ALA A 47 18.69 2.47 -3.08
N ARG A 48 18.69 1.32 -2.39
CA ARG A 48 19.92 0.74 -1.81
C ARG A 48 20.88 0.25 -2.89
N GLU A 49 20.39 -0.42 -3.92
CA GLU A 49 21.22 -0.88 -5.04
C GLU A 49 21.82 0.29 -5.82
N ASP A 50 21.04 1.33 -6.12
CA ASP A 50 21.52 2.53 -6.82
C ASP A 50 22.70 3.20 -6.08
N ILE A 51 22.66 3.24 -4.75
CA ILE A 51 23.76 3.78 -3.94
C ILE A 51 25.00 2.89 -4.06
N LYS A 52 24.81 1.57 -4.01
CA LYS A 52 25.91 0.60 -4.14
C LYS A 52 26.56 0.68 -5.52
N ASP A 53 25.76 0.79 -6.57
CA ASP A 53 26.23 0.90 -7.95
C ASP A 53 27.01 2.20 -8.16
N LYS A 54 26.52 3.32 -7.63
CA LYS A 54 27.26 4.59 -7.65
C LYS A 54 28.60 4.51 -6.90
N ALA A 55 28.63 3.89 -5.72
CA ALA A 55 29.87 3.73 -4.96
C ALA A 55 30.87 2.85 -5.73
N LYS A 56 30.39 1.78 -6.37
CA LYS A 56 31.21 0.90 -7.20
C LYS A 56 31.75 1.63 -8.43
N GLU A 57 30.94 2.45 -9.11
CA GLU A 57 31.37 3.25 -10.25
C GLU A 57 32.50 4.23 -9.87
N ILE A 58 32.43 4.84 -8.68
CA ILE A 58 33.46 5.75 -8.18
C ILE A 58 34.77 4.99 -7.93
N ILE A 59 34.70 3.80 -7.32
CA ILE A 59 35.88 2.97 -7.04
C ILE A 59 36.50 2.47 -8.35
N ASP A 60 35.70 1.98 -9.29
CA ASP A 60 36.18 1.43 -10.56
C ASP A 60 36.75 2.53 -11.50
N LYS A 61 36.42 3.81 -11.26
CA LYS A 61 36.96 4.97 -11.99
C LYS A 61 38.17 5.63 -11.32
N ALA A 62 38.54 5.24 -10.10
CA ALA A 62 39.70 5.75 -9.36
C ALA A 62 40.95 4.89 -9.61
#